data_AF-A0A150TZJ1-F1
#
_entry.id   AF-A0A150TZJ1-F1
#
_cell.length_a   1.000
_cell.length_b   1.000
_cell.length_c   1.000
_cell.angle_alpha   90.00
_cell.angle_beta   90.00
_cell.angle_gamma   90.00
#
_symmetry.space_group_name_H-M   'P 1'
#
loop_
_entity.id
_entity.type
_entity.pdbx_description
1 polymer ?
#
loop_
_entity_poly.entity_id
_entity_poly.type
_entity_poly.pdbx_seq_one_letter_code
_entity_poly.pdbx_strand_id
1 'polypeptide(L)'
;MRFRTLLCLAASVTACGASINAVYEGDVRFEHCMALDSLADVKPTLRRACWDEWLQFYTFGQTRDRVEYAAHRARQLSHASDFDEGEWSPPSSRAPAVPEPTSALAPPPRLLTADVAAPAEEADAGAP
;
A
#
# COMPACT_ATOMS: atom_id res chain seq x y z
N MET A 1 -12.98 -28.75 -41.84
CA MET A 1 -12.15 -29.29 -40.74
C MET A 1 -11.02 -28.35 -40.32
N ARG A 2 -10.18 -27.82 -41.23
CA ARG A 2 -9.08 -26.88 -40.90
C ARG A 2 -9.50 -25.61 -40.13
N PHE A 3 -10.67 -25.05 -40.42
CA PHE A 3 -11.24 -23.91 -39.69
C PHE A 3 -11.59 -24.22 -38.22
N ARG A 4 -12.04 -25.45 -37.93
CA ARG A 4 -12.33 -25.91 -36.56
C ARG A 4 -11.03 -26.06 -35.76
N THR A 5 -9.97 -26.57 -36.39
CA THR A 5 -8.66 -26.71 -35.77
C THR A 5 -8.02 -25.35 -35.45
N LEU A 6 -8.12 -24.38 -36.37
CA LEU A 6 -7.64 -23.02 -36.15
C LEU A 6 -8.41 -22.28 -35.05
N LEU A 7 -9.74 -22.46 -34.98
CA LEU A 7 -10.58 -21.85 -33.94
C LEU A 7 -10.26 -22.42 -32.55
N CYS A 8 -10.07 -23.74 -32.43
CA CYS A 8 -9.67 -24.37 -31.17
C CYS A 8 -8.29 -23.89 -30.70
N LEU A 9 -7.33 -23.75 -31.62
CA LEU A 9 -5.99 -23.27 -31.30
C LEU A 9 -6.00 -21.82 -30.81
N ALA A 10 -6.78 -20.94 -31.46
CA ALA A 10 -6.93 -19.54 -31.03
C ALA A 10 -7.62 -19.40 -29.66
N ALA A 11 -8.61 -20.25 -29.38
CA ALA A 11 -9.33 -20.24 -28.09
C ALA A 11 -8.43 -20.66 -26.91
N SER A 12 -7.49 -21.58 -27.11
CA SER A 12 -6.58 -22.01 -26.03
C SER A 12 -5.59 -20.93 -25.57
N VAL A 13 -5.16 -20.01 -26.45
CA VAL A 13 -4.17 -18.98 -26.07
C VAL A 13 -4.77 -17.86 -25.23
N THR A 14 -6.06 -17.53 -25.45
CA THR A 14 -6.74 -16.45 -24.72
C THR A 14 -7.16 -16.88 -23.30
N ALA A 15 -7.49 -18.15 -23.10
CA ALA A 15 -7.89 -18.67 -21.78
C ALA A 15 -6.75 -18.68 -20.76
N CYS A 16 -5.50 -18.96 -21.18
CA CYS A 16 -4.35 -18.92 -20.27
C CYS A 16 -3.99 -17.50 -19.82
N GLY A 17 -4.34 -16.46 -20.58
CA GLY A 17 -4.06 -15.08 -20.21
C GLY A 17 -5.01 -14.53 -19.14
N ALA A 18 -6.29 -14.93 -19.19
CA ALA A 18 -7.31 -14.47 -18.25
C ALA A 18 -7.05 -14.95 -16.81
N SER A 19 -6.56 -16.18 -16.64
CA SER A 19 -6.24 -16.72 -15.31
C SER A 19 -5.03 -16.04 -14.67
N ILE A 20 -3.98 -15.74 -15.45
CA ILE A 20 -2.80 -15.01 -14.98
C ILE A 20 -3.18 -13.58 -14.57
N ASN A 21 -4.05 -12.93 -15.35
CA ASN A 21 -4.53 -11.59 -15.03
C ASN A 21 -5.29 -11.57 -13.70
N ALA A 22 -6.17 -12.55 -13.44
CA ALA A 22 -6.91 -12.65 -12.19
C ALA A 22 -6.01 -12.82 -10.95
N VAL A 23 -4.97 -13.67 -11.05
CA VAL A 23 -4.00 -13.85 -9.95
C VAL A 23 -3.19 -12.58 -9.72
N TYR A 24 -2.70 -11.95 -10.80
CA TYR A 24 -1.97 -10.69 -10.71
C TYR A 24 -2.81 -9.58 -10.06
N GLU A 25 -4.08 -9.44 -10.45
CA GLU A 25 -4.98 -8.48 -9.83
C GLU A 25 -5.14 -8.78 -8.33
N GLY A 26 -5.33 -10.06 -7.97
CA GLY A 26 -5.41 -10.48 -6.58
C GLY A 26 -4.15 -10.14 -5.77
N ASP A 27 -2.96 -10.28 -6.35
CA ASP A 27 -1.69 -9.90 -5.72
C ASP A 27 -1.58 -8.39 -5.51
N VAL A 28 -1.89 -7.59 -6.53
CA VAL A 28 -1.85 -6.13 -6.42
C VAL A 28 -2.83 -5.63 -5.35
N ARG A 29 -4.04 -6.19 -5.31
CA ARG A 29 -5.06 -5.82 -4.31
C ARG A 29 -4.65 -6.25 -2.89
N PHE A 30 -3.98 -7.39 -2.74
CA PHE A 30 -3.44 -7.84 -1.45
C PHE A 30 -2.42 -6.83 -0.90
N GLU A 31 -1.43 -6.47 -1.72
CA GLU A 31 -0.40 -5.49 -1.34
C GLU A 31 -1.00 -4.10 -1.09
N HIS A 32 -2.05 -3.73 -1.84
CA HIS A 32 -2.78 -2.49 -1.59
C HIS A 32 -3.43 -2.47 -0.20
N CYS A 33 -4.14 -3.54 0.19
CA CYS A 33 -4.72 -3.60 1.54
C CYS A 33 -3.65 -3.61 2.64
N MET A 34 -2.51 -4.28 2.42
CA MET A 34 -1.37 -4.20 3.35
C MET A 34 -0.80 -2.79 3.47
N ALA A 35 -0.68 -2.06 2.36
CA ALA A 35 -0.20 -0.68 2.38
C ALA A 35 -1.16 0.22 3.17
N LEU A 36 -2.47 0.10 2.93
CA LEU A 36 -3.49 0.84 3.70
C LEU A 36 -3.45 0.53 5.20
N ASP A 37 -3.10 -0.71 5.57
CA ASP A 37 -2.91 -1.10 6.97
C ASP A 37 -1.77 -0.36 7.69
N SER A 38 -0.74 0.04 6.94
CA SER A 38 0.39 0.80 7.50
C SER A 38 0.10 2.30 7.67
N LEU A 39 -0.93 2.81 6.99
CA LEU A 39 -1.29 4.22 6.99
C LEU A 39 -2.18 4.54 8.21
N ALA A 40 -1.67 5.42 9.07
CA ALA A 40 -2.33 5.79 10.32
C ALA A 40 -3.53 6.74 10.12
N ASP A 41 -3.58 7.44 8.99
CA ASP A 41 -4.67 8.33 8.56
C ASP A 41 -5.84 7.59 7.90
N VAL A 42 -5.64 6.34 7.48
CA VAL A 42 -6.72 5.51 6.92
C VAL A 42 -7.59 4.95 8.05
N LYS A 43 -8.89 5.22 7.96
CA LYS A 43 -9.87 4.75 8.93
C LYS A 43 -9.86 3.23 9.07
N PRO A 44 -9.98 2.67 10.29
CA PRO A 44 -10.09 1.23 10.51
C PRO A 44 -11.21 0.56 9.69
N THR A 45 -12.36 1.24 9.54
CA THR A 45 -13.51 0.77 8.75
C THR A 45 -13.17 0.58 7.28
N LEU A 46 -12.40 1.50 6.68
CA LEU A 46 -11.93 1.39 5.30
C LEU A 46 -10.90 0.27 5.12
N ARG A 47 -9.99 0.10 6.07
CA ARG A 47 -9.03 -1.02 6.05
C ARG A 47 -9.75 -2.37 6.10
N ARG A 48 -10.77 -2.48 6.96
CA ARG A 48 -11.61 -3.67 7.03
C ARG A 48 -12.30 -3.96 5.70
N ALA A 49 -12.94 -2.95 5.11
CA ALA A 49 -13.65 -3.09 3.84
C ALA A 49 -12.72 -3.58 2.72
N CYS A 50 -11.47 -3.09 2.67
CA CYS A 50 -10.46 -3.58 1.71
C CYS A 50 -10.24 -5.09 1.85
N TRP A 51 -10.04 -5.57 3.09
CA TRP A 51 -9.82 -7.00 3.34
C TRP A 51 -11.06 -7.85 3.07
N ASP A 52 -12.25 -7.37 3.43
CA ASP A 52 -13.51 -8.06 3.16
C ASP A 52 -13.75 -8.21 1.64
N GLU A 53 -13.49 -7.16 0.84
CA GLU A 53 -13.56 -7.23 -0.63
C GLU A 53 -12.53 -8.21 -1.20
N TRP A 54 -11.29 -8.15 -0.69
CA TRP A 54 -10.22 -9.05 -1.13
C TRP A 54 -10.58 -10.52 -0.92
N LEU A 55 -11.09 -10.85 0.26
CA LEU A 55 -11.55 -12.21 0.59
C LEU A 55 -12.71 -12.67 -0.29
N GLN A 56 -13.57 -11.74 -0.71
CA GLN A 56 -14.75 -12.05 -1.51
C GLN A 56 -14.41 -12.33 -2.98
N PHE A 57 -13.51 -11.55 -3.59
CA PHE A 57 -13.33 -11.57 -5.04
C PHE A 57 -11.94 -12.02 -5.52
N TYR A 58 -10.92 -11.94 -4.65
CA TYR A 58 -9.52 -11.99 -5.08
C TYR A 58 -8.74 -13.18 -4.53
N THR A 59 -9.43 -14.22 -4.05
CA THR A 59 -8.81 -15.42 -3.46
C THR A 59 -8.44 -16.50 -4.49
N PHE A 60 -8.94 -16.40 -5.72
CA PHE A 60 -8.62 -17.36 -6.78
C PHE A 60 -7.12 -17.37 -7.08
N GLY A 61 -6.50 -18.55 -7.00
CA GLY A 61 -5.07 -18.73 -7.27
C GLY A 61 -4.12 -18.20 -6.19
N GLN A 62 -4.65 -17.64 -5.10
CA GLN A 62 -3.84 -17.15 -3.98
C GLN A 62 -3.40 -18.28 -3.04
N THR A 63 -2.27 -18.08 -2.37
CA THR A 63 -1.76 -19.05 -1.39
C THR A 63 -2.67 -19.09 -0.16
N ARG A 64 -2.73 -20.26 0.49
CA ARG A 64 -3.50 -20.44 1.73
C ARG A 64 -3.09 -19.41 2.79
N ASP A 65 -1.79 -19.16 2.93
CA ASP A 65 -1.27 -18.25 3.94
C ASP A 65 -1.75 -16.80 3.73
N ARG A 66 -1.88 -16.34 2.47
CA ARG A 66 -2.46 -15.03 2.15
C ARG A 66 -3.94 -14.96 2.51
N VAL A 67 -4.70 -16.02 2.22
CA VAL A 67 -6.12 -16.12 2.57
C VAL A 67 -6.32 -16.11 4.09
N GLU A 68 -5.52 -16.89 4.82
CA GLU A 68 -5.56 -16.94 6.29
C GLU A 68 -5.17 -15.60 6.92
N TYR A 69 -4.14 -14.94 6.38
CA TYR A 69 -3.72 -13.61 6.81
C TYR A 69 -4.85 -12.58 6.64
N ALA A 70 -5.40 -12.48 5.43
CA ALA A 70 -6.49 -11.54 5.13
C ALA A 70 -7.71 -11.78 6.04
N ALA A 71 -8.09 -13.05 6.23
CA ALA A 71 -9.20 -13.42 7.11
C ALA A 71 -8.91 -13.07 8.58
N HIS A 72 -7.69 -13.30 9.06
CA HIS A 72 -7.29 -12.90 10.40
C HIS A 72 -7.33 -11.39 10.57
N ARG A 73 -6.84 -10.64 9.58
CA ARG A 73 -6.79 -9.19 9.61
C ARG A 73 -8.17 -8.54 9.58
N ALA A 74 -9.07 -9.03 8.72
CA ALA A 74 -10.47 -8.61 8.71
C ALA A 74 -11.14 -8.82 10.08
N ARG A 75 -10.85 -9.95 10.76
CA ARG A 75 -11.33 -10.21 12.14
C ARG A 75 -10.71 -9.28 13.18
N GLN A 76 -9.43 -8.96 13.10
CA GLN A 76 -8.81 -7.98 14.01
C GLN A 76 -9.45 -6.60 13.87
N LEU A 77 -9.75 -6.21 12.63
CA LEU A 77 -10.39 -4.93 12.31
C LEU A 77 -11.90 -4.96 12.56
N SER A 78 -12.51 -6.12 12.84
CA SER A 78 -13.96 -6.21 13.02
C SER A 78 -14.44 -5.56 14.31
N HIS A 79 -13.60 -5.54 15.33
CA HIS A 79 -13.81 -4.78 16.56
C HIS A 79 -13.88 -3.26 16.31
N ALA A 80 -13.40 -2.78 15.17
CA ALA A 80 -13.58 -1.39 14.76
C ALA A 80 -14.95 -1.11 14.12
N SER A 81 -15.94 -1.99 14.25
CA SER A 81 -17.33 -1.69 13.88
C SER A 81 -18.09 -0.94 14.98
N ASP A 82 -17.64 -1.02 16.23
CA ASP A 82 -18.07 -0.14 17.34
C ASP A 82 -17.41 1.25 17.27
N PHE A 83 -16.67 1.53 16.21
CA PHE A 83 -15.94 2.76 16.01
C PHE A 83 -16.90 3.90 15.62
N ASP A 84 -16.96 4.94 16.47
CA ASP A 84 -17.63 6.18 16.11
C ASP A 84 -16.80 6.96 15.09
N GLU A 85 -17.31 7.10 13.87
CA GLU A 85 -16.61 7.81 12.80
C GLU A 85 -16.53 9.32 13.03
N GLY A 86 -17.41 9.88 13.87
CA GLY A 86 -17.49 11.31 14.19
C GLY A 86 -16.36 11.78 15.09
N GLU A 87 -15.83 10.91 15.94
CA GLU A 87 -14.73 11.20 16.86
C GLU A 87 -13.33 10.96 16.24
N TRP A 88 -13.25 10.39 15.02
CA TRP A 88 -11.98 10.09 14.39
C TRP A 88 -11.24 11.35 13.90
N SER A 89 -10.14 11.68 14.56
CA SER A 89 -9.17 12.64 14.08
C SER A 89 -7.95 11.90 13.52
N PRO A 90 -7.63 12.00 12.22
CA PRO A 90 -6.41 11.42 11.69
C PRO A 90 -5.21 12.06 12.40
N PRO A 91 -4.11 11.31 12.62
CA PRO A 91 -2.88 11.90 13.12
C PRO A 91 -2.47 13.04 12.18
N SER A 92 -2.11 14.19 12.75
CA SER A 92 -1.67 15.36 11.99
C SER A 92 -0.39 15.05 11.22
N SER A 93 -0.52 14.49 10.02
CA SER A 93 0.53 14.34 9.03
C SER A 93 0.77 15.72 8.39
N ARG A 94 1.42 16.63 9.14
CA ARG A 94 2.14 17.73 8.49
C ARG A 94 3.33 17.12 7.76
N ALA A 95 3.08 16.63 6.55
CA ALA A 95 4.15 16.56 5.57
C ALA A 95 4.72 17.98 5.46
N PRO A 96 6.04 18.18 5.56
CA PRO A 96 6.60 19.49 5.26
C PRO A 96 6.13 19.87 3.85
N ALA A 97 5.55 21.06 3.71
CA ALA A 97 5.05 21.54 2.44
C ALA A 97 6.20 21.48 1.42
N VAL A 98 6.17 20.47 0.55
CA VAL A 98 7.11 20.41 -0.57
C VAL A 98 6.69 21.55 -1.49
N PRO A 99 7.58 22.52 -1.76
CA PRO A 99 7.23 23.65 -2.61
C PRO A 99 6.79 23.13 -3.98
N GLU A 100 5.74 23.74 -4.52
CA GLU A 100 5.17 23.38 -5.82
C GLU A 100 6.27 23.44 -6.90
N PRO A 101 6.46 22.37 -7.71
CA PRO A 101 7.51 22.36 -8.72
C PRO A 101 7.24 23.46 -9.73
N THR A 102 8.09 24.48 -9.74
CA THR A 102 7.92 25.67 -10.58
C THR A 102 8.12 25.36 -12.07
N SER A 103 8.67 24.19 -12.42
CA SER A 103 8.85 23.72 -13.79
C SER A 103 9.14 22.21 -13.85
N ALA A 104 8.64 21.52 -14.88
CA ALA A 104 8.90 20.10 -15.15
C ALA A 104 10.36 19.76 -15.52
N LEU A 105 11.18 20.77 -15.84
CA LEU A 105 12.62 20.62 -16.12
C LEU A 105 13.51 21.00 -14.93
N ALA A 106 12.94 21.47 -13.82
CA ALA A 106 13.73 21.81 -12.65
C ALA A 106 14.23 20.50 -11.98
N PRO A 107 15.52 20.43 -11.60
CA PRO A 107 16.02 19.29 -10.84
C PRO A 107 15.24 19.21 -9.51
N PRO A 108 14.96 17.99 -9.02
CA PRO A 108 14.24 17.83 -7.76
C PRO A 108 15.01 18.53 -6.63
N PRO A 109 14.32 19.25 -5.73
CA PRO A 109 14.98 19.96 -4.64
C PRO A 109 15.76 18.96 -3.79
N ARG A 110 17.02 19.28 -3.51
CA ARG A 110 17.85 18.46 -2.62
C ARG A 110 17.24 18.54 -1.23
N LEU A 111 16.97 17.38 -0.63
CA LEU A 111 16.64 17.31 0.80
C LEU A 111 17.82 17.93 1.56
N LEU A 112 17.62 19.11 2.15
CA LEU A 112 18.51 19.61 3.18
C LEU A 112 18.41 18.61 4.33
N THR A 113 19.46 17.80 4.49
CA THR A 113 19.69 17.09 5.75
C THR A 113 19.71 18.13 6.85
N ALA A 114 18.67 18.13 7.68
CA ALA A 114 18.61 18.94 8.88
C ALA A 114 19.89 18.69 9.70
N ASP A 115 20.48 19.78 10.15
CA ASP A 115 21.76 19.85 10.82
C ASP A 115 21.95 18.74 11.87
N VAL A 116 22.85 17.79 11.57
CA VAL A 116 23.54 17.05 12.63
C VAL A 116 24.46 18.07 13.29
N ALA A 117 24.05 18.55 14.46
CA ALA A 117 24.83 19.45 15.30
C ALA A 117 26.28 18.94 15.41
N ALA A 118 27.22 19.75 14.95
CA ALA A 118 28.64 19.54 15.18
C ALA A 118 28.92 19.58 16.70
N PRO A 119 29.77 18.69 17.25
CA PRO A 119 30.24 18.86 18.62
C PRO A 119 31.08 20.13 18.69
N ALA A 120 30.81 20.95 19.70
CA ALA A 120 31.51 22.20 19.99
C ALA A 120 33.00 21.94 20.24
N GLU A 121 33.86 22.65 19.52
CA GLU A 121 35.22 22.92 19.99
C GLU A 121 35.12 23.91 21.17
N GLU A 122 35.35 23.42 22.39
CA GLU A 122 35.78 24.26 23.50
C GLU A 122 37.31 24.23 23.57
N ALA A 123 37.93 25.28 23.04
CA ALA A 123 39.27 25.67 23.38
C ALA A 123 39.20 27.04 24.07
N ASP A 124 39.43 27.11 25.37
CA ASP A 124 40.20 28.22 25.95
C ASP A 124 40.87 27.84 27.28
N ALA A 125 42.04 28.44 27.48
CA ALA A 125 43.01 28.24 28.54
C ALA A 125 42.71 29.07 29.80
N GLY A 126 43.29 28.69 30.94
CA GLY A 126 43.41 29.59 32.10
C GLY A 126 43.73 28.91 33.43
N ALA A 127 44.93 29.17 33.96
CA ALA A 127 45.50 28.65 35.21
C ALA A 127 44.77 29.11 36.51
N PRO A 128 45.15 28.58 37.68
CA PRO A 128 46.25 29.21 38.44
C PRO A 128 47.46 28.30 38.72
#